data_AF-A0A6P1I830-F1
#
_entry.id   AF-A0A6P1I830-F1
#
_cell.length_a   1.000
_cell.length_b   1.000
_cell.length_c   1.000
_cell.angle_alpha   90.00
_cell.angle_beta   90.00
_cell.angle_gamma   90.00
#
_symmetry.space_group_name_H-M   'P 1'
#
loop_
_entity.id
_entity.type
_entity.pdbx_description
1 polymer ?
#
loop_
_entity_poly.entity_id
_entity_poly.type
_entity_poly.pdbx_seq_one_letter_code
_entity_poly.pdbx_strand_id
1 'polypeptide(L)'
;MWSAHERVRLNRGGNRAVNSALHAIATTQVARGGPGGDYVAKQQAAGKTKREAVRLLRRRVSDRVFQVLRTIESSIENRTQGPLSAAA
;
A
#
# COMPACT_ATOMS: atom_id res chain seq x y z
N MET A 1 12.90 -9.23 -17.85
CA MET A 1 13.71 -8.00 -18.05
C MET A 1 12.75 -6.90 -18.45
N TRP A 2 12.32 -6.07 -17.49
CA TRP A 2 11.41 -4.94 -17.74
C TRP A 2 12.16 -3.65 -17.44
N SER A 3 12.70 -3.03 -18.48
CA SER A 3 13.20 -1.66 -18.43
C SER A 3 12.31 -0.83 -19.35
N ALA A 4 11.35 -0.10 -18.78
CA ALA A 4 10.73 1.04 -19.45
C ALA A 4 11.37 2.30 -18.86
N HIS A 5 12.13 2.99 -19.70
CA HIS A 5 12.81 4.23 -19.41
C HIS A 5 11.80 5.39 -19.45
N GLU A 6 11.37 5.82 -18.27
CA GLU A 6 11.17 7.24 -18.00
C GLU A 6 12.15 7.53 -16.85
N ARG A 7 12.89 8.64 -16.88
CA ARG A 7 13.85 8.98 -15.81
C ARG A 7 13.09 9.26 -14.51
N VAL A 8 12.64 8.22 -13.83
CA VAL A 8 12.17 8.30 -12.45
C VAL A 8 13.41 8.64 -11.64
N ARG A 9 13.53 9.90 -11.22
CA ARG A 9 14.57 10.29 -10.26
C ARG A 9 14.46 9.31 -9.10
N LEU A 10 15.51 8.50 -8.91
CA LEU A 10 15.65 7.64 -7.74
C LEU A 10 15.78 8.58 -6.55
N ASN A 11 14.65 8.98 -5.97
CA ASN A 11 14.64 9.70 -4.73
C ASN A 11 15.12 8.70 -3.67
N ARG A 12 16.41 8.75 -3.33
CA ARG A 12 17.01 7.90 -2.28
C ARG A 12 16.30 8.10 -0.93
N GLY A 13 15.64 9.25 -0.75
CA GLY A 13 14.72 9.51 0.34
C GLY A 13 13.40 8.76 0.18
N GLY A 14 12.86 8.68 -1.04
CA GLY A 14 11.47 8.27 -1.27
C GLY A 14 10.51 9.07 -0.41
N ASN A 15 9.25 8.66 -0.33
CA ASN A 15 8.35 9.20 0.68
C ASN A 15 8.64 8.53 2.03
N ARG A 16 9.63 9.06 2.79
CA ARG A 16 10.03 8.53 4.10
C ARG A 16 8.86 8.47 5.08
N ALA A 17 7.98 9.47 5.06
CA ALA A 17 6.81 9.53 5.94
C ALA A 17 5.85 8.37 5.67
N VAL A 18 5.46 8.16 4.41
CA VAL A 18 4.58 7.04 4.02
C VAL A 18 5.25 5.70 4.30
N ASN A 19 6.54 5.57 3.99
CA ASN A 19 7.27 4.33 4.25
C ASN A 19 7.36 4.00 5.75
N SER A 20 7.55 5.01 6.59
CA SER A 20 7.55 4.88 8.06
C SER A 20 6.16 4.51 8.57
N ALA A 21 5.10 5.19 8.09
CA ALA A 21 3.73 4.90 8.47
C ALA A 21 3.32 3.47 8.10
N LEU A 22 3.61 3.02 6.88
CA LEU A 22 3.34 1.64 6.45
C LEU A 22 4.11 0.61 7.29
N HIS A 23 5.33 0.93 7.70
CA HIS A 23 6.10 0.08 8.59
C HIS A 23 5.48 0.01 9.99
N ALA A 24 5.11 1.16 10.57
CA ALA A 24 4.46 1.24 11.87
C ALA A 24 3.14 0.45 11.86
N ILE A 25 2.29 0.63 10.84
CA ILE A 25 1.03 -0.12 10.68
C ILE A 25 1.28 -1.63 10.66
N ALA A 26 2.25 -2.10 9.86
CA ALA A 26 2.56 -3.52 9.80
C ALA A 26 3.04 -4.06 11.16
N THR A 27 3.90 -3.32 11.86
CA THR A 27 4.38 -3.70 13.21
C THR A 27 3.24 -3.73 14.22
N THR A 28 2.34 -2.74 14.20
CA THR A 28 1.16 -2.70 15.08
C THR A 28 0.19 -3.85 14.79
N GLN A 29 -0.05 -4.19 13.53
CA GLN A 29 -0.91 -5.33 13.15
C GLN A 29 -0.35 -6.67 13.62
N VAL A 30 0.97 -6.82 13.62
CA VAL A 30 1.62 -8.02 14.17
C VAL A 30 1.52 -8.03 15.70
N ALA A 31 1.74 -6.89 16.36
CA ALA A 31 1.76 -6.79 17.82
C ALA A 31 0.37 -6.95 18.45
N ARG A 32 -0.68 -6.39 17.82
CA ARG A 32 -2.05 -6.44 18.35
C ARG A 32 -2.77 -7.77 18.12
N GLY A 33 -2.19 -8.66 17.30
CA GLY A 33 -2.88 -9.86 16.84
C GLY A 33 -4.03 -9.54 15.87
N GLY A 34 -4.56 -10.57 15.22
CA GLY A 34 -5.59 -10.48 14.19
C GLY A 34 -5.06 -10.71 12.77
N PRO A 35 -5.75 -10.23 11.73
CA PRO A 35 -5.50 -10.67 10.34
C PRO A 35 -4.06 -10.47 9.84
N GLY A 36 -3.36 -9.46 10.34
CA GLY A 36 -1.96 -9.21 10.01
C GLY A 36 -0.99 -10.18 10.71
N GLY A 37 -1.26 -10.52 11.97
CA GLY A 37 -0.54 -11.54 12.72
C GLY A 37 -0.75 -12.94 12.13
N ASP A 38 -1.99 -13.30 11.81
CA ASP A 38 -2.35 -14.58 11.19
C ASP A 38 -1.68 -14.75 9.83
N TYR A 39 -1.61 -13.67 9.05
CA TYR A 39 -0.90 -13.68 7.78
C TYR A 39 0.60 -13.92 7.99
N VAL A 40 1.24 -13.26 8.95
CA VAL A 40 2.66 -13.47 9.23
C VAL A 40 2.92 -14.89 9.72
N ALA A 41 2.07 -15.43 10.59
CA ALA A 41 2.15 -16.82 11.05
C ALA A 41 2.01 -17.81 9.90
N LYS A 42 1.06 -17.58 8.98
CA LYS A 42 0.90 -18.39 7.76
C LYS A 42 2.15 -18.36 6.88
N GLN A 43 2.75 -17.18 6.70
CA GLN A 43 3.98 -17.06 5.91
C GLN A 43 5.18 -17.73 6.59
N GLN A 44 5.25 -17.71 7.92
CA GLN A 44 6.27 -18.43 8.69
C GLN A 44 6.08 -19.95 8.59
N ALA A 45 4.83 -20.43 8.66
CA ALA A 45 4.50 -21.85 8.44
C ALA A 45 4.87 -22.32 7.02
N ALA A 46 4.83 -21.41 6.04
CA ALA A 46 5.31 -21.65 4.68
C ALA A 46 6.85 -21.55 4.52
N GLY A 47 7.60 -21.50 5.62
CA GLY A 47 9.07 -21.51 5.63
C GLY A 47 9.75 -20.15 5.46
N LYS A 48 9.01 -19.04 5.45
CA LYS A 48 9.60 -17.70 5.35
C LYS A 48 10.13 -17.22 6.69
N THR A 49 11.23 -16.47 6.65
CA THR A 49 11.73 -15.81 7.86
C THR A 49 10.74 -14.74 8.35
N LYS A 50 10.77 -14.42 9.65
CA LYS A 50 9.94 -13.35 10.24
C LYS A 50 10.09 -12.02 9.48
N ARG A 51 11.33 -11.69 9.05
CA ARG A 51 11.62 -10.45 8.30
C ARG A 51 10.95 -10.44 6.93
N GLU A 52 10.99 -11.56 6.20
CA GLU A 52 10.33 -11.69 4.91
C GLU A 52 8.81 -11.66 5.04
N ALA A 53 8.26 -12.35 6.04
CA ALA A 53 6.82 -12.35 6.33
C ALA A 53 6.30 -10.93 6.62
N VAL A 54 7.00 -10.17 7.47
CA VAL A 54 6.65 -8.77 7.77
C VAL A 54 6.81 -7.87 6.54
N ARG A 55 7.82 -8.11 5.69
CA ARG A 55 7.99 -7.37 4.43
C ARG A 55 6.81 -7.61 3.47
N LEU A 56 6.32 -8.85 3.37
CA LEU A 56 5.14 -9.20 2.58
C LEU A 56 3.87 -8.57 3.16
N LEU A 57 3.72 -8.56 4.49
CA LEU A 57 2.61 -7.88 5.15
C LEU A 57 2.61 -6.38 4.80
N ARG A 58 3.76 -5.70 4.93
CA ARG A 58 3.89 -4.29 4.55
C ARG A 58 3.54 -4.06 3.09
N ARG A 59 3.94 -4.95 2.18
CA ARG A 59 3.56 -4.86 0.76
C ARG A 59 2.05 -4.94 0.59
N ARG A 60 1.40 -5.91 1.24
CA ARG A 60 -0.06 -6.07 1.20
C ARG A 60 -0.81 -4.85 1.73
N VAL A 61 -0.31 -4.24 2.82
CA VAL A 61 -0.86 -2.99 3.34
C VAL A 61 -0.72 -1.87 2.31
N SER A 62 0.47 -1.73 1.70
CA SER A 62 0.70 -0.74 0.64
C SER A 62 -0.25 -0.92 -0.54
N ASP A 63 -0.44 -2.16 -1.01
CA ASP A 63 -1.33 -2.46 -2.13
C ASP A 63 -2.79 -2.11 -1.77
N ARG A 64 -3.23 -2.41 -0.54
CA ARG A 64 -4.58 -2.04 -0.08
C ARG A 64 -4.76 -0.52 0.01
N VAL A 65 -3.79 0.20 0.55
CA VAL A 65 -3.81 1.67 0.64
C VAL A 65 -3.93 2.29 -0.75
N PHE A 66 -3.13 1.81 -1.71
CA PHE A 66 -3.18 2.28 -3.09
C PHE A 66 -4.56 2.06 -3.73
N GLN A 67 -5.16 0.87 -3.57
CA GLN A 67 -6.49 0.58 -4.10
C GLN A 67 -7.57 1.49 -3.50
N VAL A 68 -7.50 1.76 -2.18
CA VAL A 68 -8.44 2.67 -1.51
C VAL A 68 -8.26 4.10 -2.03
N LEU A 69 -7.02 4.58 -2.16
CA LEU A 69 -6.75 5.92 -2.68
C LEU A 69 -7.26 6.09 -4.11
N ARG A 70 -7.06 5.10 -4.99
CA ARG A 70 -7.61 5.09 -6.36
C ARG A 70 -9.14 5.12 -6.39
N THR A 71 -9.77 4.38 -5.47
CA THR A 71 -11.24 4.37 -5.34
C THR A 71 -11.75 5.75 -4.91
N ILE A 72 -11.07 6.38 -3.95
CA ILE A 72 -11.39 7.73 -3.47
C ILE A 72 -11.21 8.75 -4.60
N GLU A 73 -10.08 8.72 -5.30
CA GLU A 73 -9.78 9.58 -6.45
C GLU A 73 -10.90 9.51 -7.50
N SER A 74 -11.26 8.30 -7.94
CA SER A 74 -12.36 8.12 -8.91
C SER A 74 -13.71 8.63 -8.39
N SER A 75 -14.00 8.46 -7.10
CA SER A 75 -15.22 9.01 -6.49
C SER A 75 -15.24 10.55 -6.45
N ILE A 76 -14.07 11.18 -6.28
CA ILE A 76 -13.91 12.63 -6.29
C ILE A 76 -14.08 13.15 -7.72
N GLU A 77 -13.45 12.50 -8.69
CA GLU A 77 -13.62 12.82 -10.11
C GLU A 77 -15.09 12.76 -10.51
N ASN A 78 -15.79 11.67 -10.18
CA ASN A 78 -17.21 11.52 -10.48
C ASN A 78 -18.10 12.60 -9.82
N ARG A 79 -17.74 13.05 -8.61
CA ARG A 79 -18.43 14.17 -7.94
C ARG A 79 -18.16 15.51 -8.60
N THR A 80 -16.94 15.71 -9.10
CA THR A 80 -16.50 16.96 -9.72
C THR A 80 -17.10 17.12 -11.12
N GLN A 81 -17.37 16.01 -11.82
CA GLN A 81 -17.91 15.98 -13.19
C GLN A 81 -19.45 16.11 -13.30
N GLY A 82 -20.17 16.35 -12.19
CA GLY A 82 -21.60 16.69 -12.23
C GLY A 82 -21.89 18.06 -11.59
N PRO A 83 -22.92 18.83 -11.99
CA PRO A 83 -23.66 18.94 -13.24
C PRO A 83 -23.25 20.21 -14.04
N LEU A 84 -21.95 20.53 -14.16
CA LEU A 84 -21.51 21.65 -15.01
C LEU A 84 -21.40 21.28 -16.51
N SER A 85 -21.50 20.00 -16.86
CA SER A 85 -21.49 19.52 -18.25
C SER A 85 -22.89 19.37 -18.88
N ALA A 86 -23.97 19.54 -18.12
CA ALA A 86 -25.35 19.35 -18.61
C ALA A 86 -26.04 20.66 -19.05
N ALA A 87 -25.31 21.78 -19.08
CA ALA A 87 -25.86 23.13 -19.33
C ALA A 87 -25.26 23.82 -20.58
N ALA A 88 -24.84 23.06 -21.59
CA ALA A 88 -24.46 23.56 -22.92
C ALA A 88 -25.35 22.90 -23.97
#